data_AF-A0AA35LET1-F1
#
_entry.id   AF-A0AA35LET1-F1
#
_cell.length_a   1.000
_cell.length_b   1.000
_cell.length_c   1.000
_cell.angle_alpha   90.00
_cell.angle_beta   90.00
_cell.angle_gamma   90.00
#
_symmetry.space_group_name_H-M   'P 1'
#
loop_
_entity.id
_entity.type
_entity.pdbx_description
1 polymer ?
#
loop_
_entity_poly.entity_id
_entity_poly.type
_entity_poly.pdbx_seq_one_letter_code
_entity_poly.pdbx_strand_id
1 'polypeptide(L)'
;MPTLEVPALEELEVDEVNVTSAVLKAAAHHYGSQCDKPNKEFMLCRWEEKDPRKCLKEGKEVNKCALDFFRQLKLHCAEPFTQYWTCIDYNNLLELRKCRKQQQVFDDCVLDKLGWVRPDLGQLSKVTKVKTDRPLPENPYHSRQRPQPNPPTEGELQTSKYGSQQSIHRSAPHQENINKKQVGQKKKQQGLKVLRFPFKLDGITSAFQKLQSWA
;
A
#
# COMPACT_ATOMS: atom_id res chain seq x y z
N MET A 1 3.85 -21.54 -27.10
CA MET A 1 3.52 -20.32 -26.33
C MET A 1 2.89 -20.77 -25.03
N PRO A 2 3.20 -20.16 -23.87
CA PRO A 2 2.53 -20.54 -22.63
C PRO A 2 1.03 -20.26 -22.77
N THR A 3 0.21 -21.27 -22.50
CA THR A 3 -1.26 -21.15 -22.45
C THR A 3 -1.67 -20.53 -21.13
N LEU A 4 -2.62 -19.61 -21.15
CA LEU A 4 -3.11 -18.94 -19.96
C LEU A 4 -4.09 -19.85 -19.19
N GLU A 5 -3.70 -20.30 -18.00
CA GLU A 5 -4.55 -21.15 -17.16
C GLU A 5 -5.57 -20.32 -16.37
N VAL A 6 -6.80 -20.21 -16.89
CA VAL A 6 -7.91 -19.50 -16.24
C VAL A 6 -8.74 -20.50 -15.44
N PRO A 7 -9.20 -20.15 -14.22
CA PRO A 7 -10.10 -21.01 -13.45
C PRO A 7 -11.43 -21.25 -14.19
N ALA A 8 -12.12 -22.32 -13.79
CA ALA A 8 -13.44 -22.65 -14.31
C ALA A 8 -14.50 -21.62 -13.88
N LEU A 9 -15.61 -21.52 -14.62
CA LEU A 9 -16.65 -20.53 -14.35
C LEU A 9 -17.32 -20.77 -12.99
N GLU A 10 -17.52 -22.05 -12.64
CA GLU A 10 -18.13 -22.49 -11.39
C GLU A 10 -17.31 -22.08 -10.17
N GLU A 11 -15.98 -21.92 -10.32
CA GLU A 11 -15.12 -21.44 -9.23
C GLU A 11 -15.29 -19.93 -9.01
N LEU A 12 -15.69 -19.18 -10.03
CA LEU A 12 -15.87 -17.72 -9.96
C LEU A 12 -17.25 -17.31 -9.46
N GLU A 13 -18.22 -18.22 -9.46
CA GLU A 13 -19.57 -17.95 -8.96
C GLU A 13 -19.56 -17.76 -7.43
N VAL A 14 -19.94 -16.56 -7.00
CA VAL A 14 -20.05 -16.13 -5.60
C VAL A 14 -21.20 -15.15 -5.47
N ASP A 15 -21.95 -15.21 -4.37
CA ASP A 15 -23.03 -14.28 -4.07
C ASP A 15 -22.55 -12.82 -4.05
N GLU A 16 -23.13 -11.95 -4.88
CA GLU A 16 -22.69 -10.56 -5.00
C GLU A 16 -23.28 -9.64 -3.93
N VAL A 17 -22.48 -8.66 -3.48
CA VAL A 17 -22.93 -7.58 -2.59
C VAL A 17 -23.57 -6.48 -3.43
N ASN A 18 -24.86 -6.64 -3.72
CA ASN A 18 -25.65 -5.75 -4.57
C ASN A 18 -26.09 -4.48 -3.82
N VAL A 19 -25.18 -3.55 -3.60
CA VAL A 19 -25.46 -2.25 -2.96
C VAL A 19 -24.77 -1.10 -3.69
N THR A 20 -25.29 0.11 -3.54
CA THR A 20 -24.69 1.30 -4.17
C THR A 20 -23.39 1.72 -3.46
N SER A 21 -22.55 2.51 -4.15
CA SER A 21 -21.31 3.03 -3.58
C SER A 21 -21.53 3.89 -2.33
N ALA A 22 -22.65 4.62 -2.27
CA ALA A 22 -23.04 5.40 -1.09
C ALA A 22 -23.28 4.53 0.15
N VAL A 23 -23.93 3.38 -0.03
CA VAL A 23 -24.18 2.40 1.04
C VAL A 23 -22.85 1.85 1.57
N LEU A 24 -21.95 1.43 0.68
CA LEU A 24 -20.62 0.95 1.08
C LEU A 24 -19.83 2.02 1.83
N LYS A 25 -19.87 3.27 1.35
CA LYS A 25 -19.13 4.39 1.95
C LYS A 25 -19.68 4.76 3.32
N ALA A 26 -21.00 4.73 3.51
CA ALA A 26 -21.65 4.95 4.78
C ALA A 26 -21.21 3.91 5.83
N ALA A 27 -21.20 2.63 5.43
CA ALA A 27 -20.83 1.51 6.31
C ALA A 27 -19.32 1.29 6.47
N ALA A 28 -18.48 1.93 5.65
CA ALA A 28 -17.04 1.61 5.53
C ALA A 28 -16.27 1.58 6.86
N HIS A 29 -16.59 2.46 7.81
CA HIS A 29 -15.89 2.51 9.10
C HIS A 29 -16.17 1.27 9.95
N HIS A 30 -17.45 0.87 10.05
CA HIS A 30 -17.85 -0.32 10.80
C HIS A 30 -17.48 -1.59 10.05
N TYR A 31 -17.63 -1.61 8.73
CA TYR A 31 -17.18 -2.74 7.91
C TYR A 31 -15.68 -3.00 8.08
N GLY A 32 -14.87 -1.94 8.08
CA GLY A 32 -13.43 -2.04 8.27
C GLY A 32 -13.01 -2.58 9.64
N SER A 33 -13.78 -2.33 10.70
CA SER A 33 -13.49 -2.88 12.03
C SER A 33 -13.99 -4.32 12.20
N GLN A 34 -15.18 -4.64 11.67
CA GLN A 34 -15.78 -5.97 11.83
C GLN A 34 -15.18 -7.02 10.90
N CYS A 35 -14.96 -6.68 9.63
CA CYS A 35 -14.41 -7.60 8.61
C CYS A 35 -12.90 -7.46 8.43
N ASP A 36 -12.17 -6.94 9.43
CA ASP A 36 -10.76 -6.62 9.30
C ASP A 36 -9.88 -7.84 8.96
N LYS A 37 -10.13 -8.97 9.63
CA LYS A 37 -9.35 -10.20 9.49
C LYS A 37 -9.37 -10.77 8.06
N PRO A 38 -10.52 -11.15 7.48
CA PRO A 38 -10.55 -11.72 6.12
C PRO A 38 -10.08 -10.71 5.07
N ASN A 39 -10.42 -9.43 5.22
CA ASN A 39 -9.96 -8.39 4.30
C ASN A 39 -8.45 -8.28 4.27
N LYS A 40 -7.79 -8.30 5.43
CA LYS A 40 -6.34 -8.20 5.51
C LYS A 40 -5.62 -9.46 5.08
N GLU A 41 -6.19 -10.63 5.32
CA GLU A 41 -5.67 -11.91 4.80
C GLU A 41 -5.71 -11.93 3.27
N PHE A 42 -6.83 -11.52 2.66
CA PHE A 42 -6.95 -11.37 1.21
C PHE A 42 -5.97 -10.34 0.65
N MET A 43 -5.86 -9.17 1.29
CA MET A 43 -4.94 -8.13 0.83
C MET A 43 -3.49 -8.61 0.94
N LEU A 44 -3.11 -9.27 2.03
CA LEU A 44 -1.77 -9.86 2.16
C LEU A 44 -1.53 -10.89 1.05
N CYS A 45 -2.52 -11.74 0.73
CA CYS A 45 -2.40 -12.70 -0.36
C CYS A 45 -2.16 -12.05 -1.70
N ARG A 46 -2.98 -11.04 -2.02
CA ARG A 46 -2.87 -10.31 -3.29
C ARG A 46 -1.53 -9.60 -3.43
N TRP A 47 -0.98 -9.05 -2.35
CA TRP A 47 0.34 -8.38 -2.35
C TRP A 47 1.51 -9.38 -2.40
N GLU A 48 1.36 -10.49 -1.67
CA GLU A 48 2.16 -11.72 -1.64
C GLU A 48 2.45 -12.28 -3.04
N GLU A 49 1.39 -12.88 -3.58
CA GLU A 49 1.38 -13.72 -4.77
C GLU A 49 1.36 -12.93 -6.06
N LYS A 50 0.76 -11.73 -6.07
CA LYS A 50 0.58 -10.86 -7.25
C LYS A 50 -0.25 -11.45 -8.39
N ASP A 51 -0.76 -12.66 -8.21
CA ASP A 51 -1.70 -13.34 -9.09
C ASP A 51 -3.09 -13.42 -8.43
N PRO A 52 -4.15 -12.86 -9.04
CA PRO A 52 -5.49 -12.87 -8.44
C PRO A 52 -6.11 -14.28 -8.36
N ARG A 53 -5.70 -15.20 -9.23
CA ARG A 53 -6.25 -16.57 -9.31
C ARG A 53 -5.96 -17.42 -8.07
N LYS A 54 -4.82 -17.19 -7.43
CA LYS A 54 -4.40 -17.96 -6.25
C LYS A 54 -5.12 -17.52 -4.98
N CYS A 55 -5.63 -16.27 -4.95
CA CYS A 55 -6.25 -15.65 -3.79
C CYS A 55 -7.80 -15.64 -3.86
N LEU A 56 -8.40 -16.49 -4.70
CA LEU A 56 -9.86 -16.53 -4.87
C LEU A 56 -10.58 -17.01 -3.62
N LYS A 57 -9.98 -17.94 -2.86
CA LYS A 57 -10.58 -18.49 -1.63
C LYS A 57 -10.75 -17.40 -0.57
N GLU A 58 -9.71 -16.63 -0.32
CA GLU A 58 -9.73 -15.50 0.60
C GLU A 58 -10.68 -14.40 0.11
N GLY A 59 -10.79 -14.21 -1.22
CA GLY A 59 -11.79 -13.33 -1.82
C GLY A 59 -13.23 -13.75 -1.53
N LYS A 60 -13.54 -15.05 -1.55
CA LYS A 60 -14.85 -15.58 -1.16
C LYS A 60 -15.15 -15.33 0.31
N GLU A 61 -14.14 -15.44 1.18
CA GLU A 61 -14.29 -15.16 2.62
C GLU A 61 -14.57 -13.68 2.90
N VAL A 62 -13.92 -12.78 2.18
CA VAL A 62 -14.24 -11.34 2.21
C VAL A 62 -15.69 -11.10 1.83
N ASN A 63 -16.14 -11.71 0.74
CA ASN A 63 -17.50 -11.52 0.24
C ASN A 63 -18.55 -12.07 1.23
N LYS A 64 -18.28 -13.25 1.81
CA LYS A 64 -19.09 -13.83 2.88
C LYS A 64 -19.20 -12.89 4.09
N CYS A 65 -18.09 -12.33 4.55
CA CYS A 65 -18.10 -11.38 5.67
C CYS A 65 -18.92 -10.14 5.36
N ALA A 66 -18.82 -9.60 4.15
CA ALA A 66 -19.60 -8.45 3.72
C ALA A 66 -21.11 -8.73 3.70
N LEU A 67 -21.53 -9.89 3.18
CA LEU A 67 -22.93 -10.30 3.18
C LEU A 67 -23.48 -10.45 4.60
N ASP A 68 -22.74 -11.13 5.48
CA ASP A 68 -23.16 -11.33 6.87
C ASP A 68 -23.22 -10.00 7.65
N PHE A 69 -22.28 -9.09 7.40
CA PHE A 69 -22.30 -7.73 7.93
C PHE A 69 -23.56 -6.96 7.51
N PHE A 70 -23.89 -6.92 6.21
CA PHE A 70 -25.08 -6.21 5.73
C PHE A 70 -26.40 -6.87 6.16
N ARG A 71 -26.42 -8.20 6.33
CA ARG A 71 -27.56 -8.91 6.92
C ARG A 71 -27.82 -8.44 8.35
N GLN A 72 -26.78 -8.39 9.20
CA GLN A 72 -26.92 -7.91 10.57
C GLN A 72 -27.36 -6.45 10.63
N LEU A 73 -26.77 -5.59 9.78
CA LEU A 73 -27.14 -4.18 9.71
C LEU A 73 -28.62 -3.97 9.34
N LYS A 74 -29.11 -4.75 8.37
CA LYS A 74 -30.50 -4.73 7.92
C LYS A 74 -31.47 -5.26 8.99
N LEU A 75 -31.07 -6.24 9.80
CA LEU A 75 -31.93 -6.78 10.86
C LEU A 75 -32.09 -5.82 12.03
N HIS A 76 -31.03 -5.09 12.41
CA HIS A 76 -31.03 -4.29 13.64
C HIS A 76 -31.24 -2.78 13.42
N CYS A 77 -30.62 -2.18 12.40
CA CYS A 77 -30.53 -0.73 12.23
C CYS A 77 -30.88 -0.25 10.82
N ALA A 78 -31.87 -0.88 10.16
CA ALA A 78 -32.25 -0.54 8.79
C ALA A 78 -32.66 0.93 8.60
N GLU A 79 -33.56 1.46 9.43
CA GLU A 79 -34.08 2.83 9.29
C GLU A 79 -33.03 3.95 9.48
N PRO A 80 -32.24 3.98 10.57
CA PRO A 80 -31.23 5.02 10.72
C PRO A 80 -30.13 4.88 9.65
N PHE A 81 -29.84 3.65 9.22
CA PHE A 81 -28.89 3.42 8.14
C PHE A 81 -29.38 3.94 6.80
N THR A 82 -30.66 3.74 6.45
CA THR A 82 -31.23 4.27 5.20
C THR A 82 -31.20 5.78 5.14
N GLN A 83 -31.61 6.45 6.22
CA GLN A 83 -31.53 7.90 6.30
C GLN A 83 -30.09 8.42 6.14
N TYR A 84 -29.10 7.70 6.71
CA TYR A 84 -27.70 8.10 6.62
C TYR A 84 -27.13 7.96 5.21
N TRP A 85 -27.27 6.80 4.58
CA TRP A 85 -26.68 6.61 3.25
C TRP A 85 -27.43 7.43 2.19
N THR A 86 -28.74 7.65 2.32
CA THR A 86 -29.49 8.54 1.41
C THR A 86 -28.99 10.00 1.49
N CYS A 87 -28.63 10.48 2.69
CA CYS A 87 -28.00 11.80 2.83
C CYS A 87 -26.63 11.86 2.12
N ILE A 88 -25.83 10.79 2.21
CA ILE A 88 -24.54 10.71 1.53
C ILE A 88 -24.72 10.70 0.01
N ASP A 89 -25.70 9.94 -0.47
CA ASP A 89 -26.02 9.76 -1.89
C ASP A 89 -26.51 11.05 -2.57
N TYR A 90 -27.20 11.92 -1.82
CA TYR A 90 -27.65 13.23 -2.31
C TYR A 90 -26.49 14.14 -2.78
N ASN A 91 -25.27 13.92 -2.30
CA ASN A 91 -24.11 14.72 -2.67
C ASN A 91 -23.29 14.04 -3.76
N ASN A 92 -23.02 14.75 -4.86
CA ASN A 92 -22.19 14.26 -5.99
C ASN A 92 -20.80 13.72 -5.58
N LEU A 93 -20.23 14.22 -4.47
CA LEU A 93 -18.90 13.83 -3.96
C LEU A 93 -18.96 12.86 -2.76
N LEU A 94 -20.16 12.46 -2.34
CA LEU A 94 -20.40 11.58 -1.19
C LEU A 94 -19.67 12.06 0.09
N GLU A 95 -19.82 13.34 0.44
CA GLU A 95 -19.07 13.97 1.52
C GLU A 95 -19.63 13.61 2.91
N LEU A 96 -18.82 12.95 3.74
CA LEU A 96 -19.23 12.54 5.10
C LEU A 96 -19.51 13.73 6.05
N ARG A 97 -18.88 14.88 5.81
CA ARG A 97 -19.00 16.09 6.67
C ARG A 97 -20.42 16.66 6.70
N LYS A 98 -21.21 16.47 5.65
CA LYS A 98 -22.56 17.05 5.54
C LYS A 98 -23.64 16.26 6.29
N CYS A 99 -23.40 14.98 6.53
CA CYS A 99 -24.38 14.04 7.09
C CYS A 99 -24.04 13.60 8.52
N ARG A 100 -23.36 14.44 9.31
CA ARG A 100 -22.93 14.08 10.67
C ARG A 100 -24.08 13.87 11.65
N LYS A 101 -25.22 14.55 11.45
CA LYS A 101 -26.43 14.36 12.29
C LYS A 101 -27.00 12.96 12.12
N GLN A 102 -27.20 12.53 10.88
CA GLN A 102 -27.68 11.19 10.55
C GLN A 102 -26.64 10.12 10.93
N GLN A 103 -25.34 10.46 10.82
CA GLN A 103 -24.29 9.56 11.25
C GLN A 103 -24.35 9.26 12.75
N GLN A 104 -24.58 10.26 13.61
CA GLN A 104 -24.71 10.04 15.06
C GLN A 104 -25.87 9.08 15.36
N VAL A 105 -27.05 9.33 14.80
CA VAL A 105 -28.23 8.45 14.97
C VAL A 105 -27.94 7.01 14.54
N PHE A 106 -27.17 6.84 13.45
CA PHE A 106 -26.75 5.53 12.99
C PHE A 106 -25.73 4.86 13.91
N ASP A 107 -24.68 5.59 14.29
CA ASP A 107 -23.61 5.10 15.17
C ASP A 107 -24.19 4.72 16.56
N ASP A 108 -25.14 5.50 17.08
CA ASP A 108 -25.84 5.22 18.35
C ASP A 108 -26.66 3.92 18.26
N CYS A 109 -27.45 3.72 17.18
CA CYS A 109 -28.20 2.47 16.98
C CYS A 109 -27.28 1.24 16.94
N VAL A 110 -26.15 1.36 16.23
CA VAL A 110 -25.18 0.27 16.10
C VAL A 110 -24.50 -0.02 17.44
N LEU A 111 -24.18 1.01 18.22
CA LEU A 111 -23.62 0.85 19.55
C LEU A 111 -24.61 0.15 20.50
N ASP A 112 -25.88 0.59 20.51
CA ASP A 112 -26.89 0.09 21.42
C ASP A 112 -27.30 -1.37 21.11
N LYS A 113 -27.43 -1.73 19.82
CA LYS A 113 -27.95 -3.05 19.42
C LYS A 113 -26.86 -4.09 19.15
N LEU A 114 -25.73 -3.68 18.60
CA LEU A 114 -24.64 -4.57 18.16
C LEU A 114 -23.37 -4.43 19.01
N GLY A 115 -23.24 -3.34 19.78
CA GLY A 115 -22.05 -3.08 20.58
C GLY A 115 -20.82 -2.69 19.76
N TRP A 116 -20.99 -2.30 18.49
CA TRP A 116 -19.85 -1.94 17.64
C TRP A 116 -19.48 -0.48 17.84
N VAL A 117 -18.26 -0.25 18.30
CA VAL A 117 -17.69 1.08 18.42
C VAL A 117 -17.09 1.50 17.09
N ARG A 118 -17.44 2.70 16.63
CA ARG A 118 -16.84 3.29 15.42
C ARG A 118 -15.33 3.50 15.64
N PRO A 119 -14.47 3.05 14.72
CA PRO A 119 -13.03 3.20 14.88
C PRO A 119 -12.59 4.66 14.82
N ASP A 120 -11.56 4.97 15.59
CA ASP A 120 -10.97 6.31 15.63
C ASP A 120 -10.20 6.65 14.35
N LEU A 121 -10.00 7.95 14.15
CA LEU A 121 -9.19 8.46 13.05
C LEU A 121 -7.79 7.84 13.09
N GLY A 122 -7.40 7.22 11.97
CA GLY A 122 -6.11 6.58 11.83
C GLY A 122 -6.04 5.13 12.32
N GLN A 123 -7.06 4.58 12.97
CA GLN A 123 -7.05 3.18 13.38
C GLN A 123 -7.04 2.22 12.19
N LEU A 124 -7.87 2.49 11.17
CA LEU A 124 -7.95 1.68 9.96
C LEU A 124 -6.72 1.81 9.03
N SER A 125 -5.94 2.89 9.17
CA SER A 125 -4.72 3.09 8.37
C SER A 125 -3.45 2.52 9.02
N LYS A 126 -3.54 1.97 10.24
CA LYS A 126 -2.41 1.32 10.90
C LYS A 126 -2.02 0.05 10.15
N VAL A 127 -0.72 -0.12 9.92
CA VAL A 127 -0.17 -1.37 9.42
C VAL A 127 -0.35 -2.44 10.49
N THR A 128 -0.98 -3.54 10.12
CA THR A 128 -1.24 -4.67 11.02
C THR A 128 -0.48 -5.90 10.53
N LYS A 129 -0.13 -6.78 11.47
CA LYS A 129 0.53 -8.04 11.18
C LYS A 129 -0.55 -9.11 11.09
N VAL A 130 -0.67 -9.74 9.93
CA VAL A 130 -1.59 -10.84 9.69
C VAL A 130 -0.81 -12.14 9.80
N LYS A 131 -1.36 -13.13 10.52
CA LYS A 131 -0.78 -14.47 10.58
C LYS A 131 -1.50 -15.31 9.53
N THR A 132 -0.74 -15.96 8.64
CA THR A 132 -1.29 -16.85 7.62
C THR A 132 -0.53 -18.17 7.64
N ASP A 133 -1.24 -19.27 7.44
CA ASP A 133 -0.65 -20.62 7.41
C ASP A 133 0.01 -20.94 6.05
N ARG A 134 -0.31 -20.17 5.01
CA ARG A 134 0.23 -20.32 3.67
C ARG A 134 1.73 -19.97 3.61
N PRO A 135 2.54 -20.70 2.83
CA PRO A 135 3.95 -20.40 2.67
C PRO A 135 4.16 -19.09 1.90
N LEU A 136 5.27 -18.40 2.19
CA LEU A 136 5.63 -17.19 1.47
C LEU A 136 6.17 -17.54 0.07
N PRO A 137 5.70 -16.90 -1.02
CA PRO A 137 6.18 -17.20 -2.36
C PRO A 137 7.63 -16.75 -2.56
N GLU A 138 8.52 -17.68 -2.94
CA GLU A 138 9.94 -17.39 -3.19
C GLU A 138 10.16 -16.51 -4.43
N ASN A 139 9.37 -16.74 -5.49
CA ASN A 139 9.45 -16.00 -6.75
C ASN A 139 8.06 -15.61 -7.27
N PRO A 140 7.45 -14.54 -6.71
CA PRO A 140 6.09 -14.10 -7.10
C PRO A 140 5.97 -13.70 -8.57
N TYR A 141 7.06 -13.26 -9.18
CA TYR A 141 7.06 -12.74 -10.55
C TYR A 141 7.40 -13.79 -11.60
N HIS A 142 7.65 -15.04 -11.20
CA HIS A 142 8.16 -16.07 -12.09
C HIS A 142 9.38 -15.60 -12.90
N SER A 143 10.24 -14.79 -12.27
CA SER A 143 11.42 -14.21 -12.92
C SER A 143 12.42 -15.30 -13.25
N ARG A 144 13.03 -15.21 -14.44
CA ARG A 144 14.15 -16.08 -14.82
C ARG A 144 15.36 -15.82 -13.92
N GLN A 145 16.25 -16.80 -13.84
CA GLN A 145 17.53 -16.62 -13.15
C GLN A 145 18.26 -15.41 -13.72
N ARG A 146 18.85 -14.60 -12.83
CA ARG A 146 19.66 -13.47 -13.28
C ARG A 146 20.91 -13.99 -13.99
N PRO A 147 21.36 -13.33 -15.07
CA PRO A 147 22.67 -13.59 -15.64
C PRO A 147 23.76 -13.45 -14.58
N GLN A 148 24.85 -14.21 -14.71
CA GLN A 148 25.99 -14.06 -13.82
C GLN A 148 26.58 -12.65 -13.96
N PRO A 149 27.00 -12.00 -12.85
CA PRO A 149 27.62 -10.70 -12.92
C PRO A 149 29.00 -10.81 -13.59
N ASN A 150 29.40 -9.76 -14.31
CA ASN A 150 30.77 -9.66 -14.80
C ASN A 150 31.74 -9.65 -13.60
N PRO A 151 32.90 -10.33 -13.69
CA PRO A 151 33.86 -10.32 -12.60
C PRO A 151 34.33 -8.89 -12.29
N PRO A 152 34.47 -8.50 -11.02
CA PRO A 152 35.02 -7.21 -10.65
C PRO A 152 36.49 -7.12 -11.08
N THR A 153 36.92 -5.94 -11.53
CA THR A 153 38.35 -5.68 -11.74
C THR A 153 39.02 -5.53 -10.38
N GLU A 154 39.78 -6.54 -9.96
CA GLU A 154 40.54 -6.54 -8.71
C GLU A 154 42.03 -6.31 -9.01
N GLY A 155 42.66 -5.42 -8.23
CA GLY A 155 44.07 -5.04 -8.36
C GLY A 155 44.30 -3.53 -8.29
N GLU A 156 45.49 -3.11 -7.87
CA GLU A 156 45.88 -1.71 -7.96
C GLU A 156 46.02 -1.32 -9.44
N LEU A 157 45.51 -0.13 -9.81
CA LEU A 157 45.67 0.41 -11.15
C LEU A 157 47.15 0.71 -11.40
N GLN A 158 47.84 -0.23 -12.04
CA GLN A 158 49.21 -0.04 -12.48
C GLN A 158 49.24 0.96 -13.66
N THR A 159 50.32 1.73 -13.76
CA THR A 159 50.57 2.57 -14.93
C THR A 159 50.71 1.69 -16.17
N SER A 160 50.31 2.19 -17.33
CA SER A 160 50.44 1.42 -18.57
C SER A 160 51.91 1.19 -18.90
N LYS A 161 52.27 -0.05 -19.27
CA LYS A 161 53.67 -0.48 -19.49
C LYS A 161 54.45 0.39 -20.49
N TYR A 162 53.77 0.96 -21.50
CA TYR A 162 54.38 1.75 -22.58
C TYR A 162 53.65 3.08 -22.84
N GLY A 163 53.00 3.67 -21.83
CA GLY A 163 52.27 4.93 -22.00
C GLY A 163 51.04 4.78 -22.92
N SER A 164 50.82 5.73 -23.83
CA SER A 164 49.68 5.78 -24.76
C SER A 164 49.76 4.82 -25.96
N GLN A 165 50.90 4.15 -26.20
CA GLN A 165 51.13 3.24 -27.34
C GLN A 165 50.78 3.85 -28.72
N GLN A 166 50.83 5.19 -28.83
CA GLN A 166 50.65 5.90 -30.10
C GLN A 166 51.99 6.01 -30.82
N SER A 167 51.97 5.96 -32.16
CA SER A 167 53.18 6.03 -32.99
C SER A 167 53.99 7.32 -32.81
N ILE A 168 53.37 8.41 -32.35
CA ILE A 168 54.03 9.66 -32.00
C ILE A 168 53.52 10.14 -30.65
N HIS A 169 54.39 10.15 -29.64
CA HIS A 169 54.08 10.74 -28.34
C HIS A 169 54.21 12.26 -28.41
N ARG A 170 53.10 13.00 -28.36
CA ARG A 170 53.13 14.47 -28.20
C ARG A 170 53.33 14.79 -26.72
N SER A 171 54.52 15.25 -26.36
CA SER A 171 54.83 15.74 -25.00
C SER A 171 53.97 16.97 -24.68
N ALA A 172 53.03 16.83 -23.74
CA ALA A 172 52.39 17.98 -23.13
C ALA A 172 53.37 18.65 -22.15
N PRO A 173 53.48 19.99 -22.10
CA PRO A 173 54.40 20.67 -21.20
C PRO A 173 53.88 20.69 -19.76
N HIS A 174 54.77 20.36 -18.82
CA HIS A 174 54.78 20.67 -17.39
C HIS A 174 53.55 20.33 -16.51
N GLN A 175 53.79 19.51 -15.48
CA GLN A 175 52.86 19.21 -14.39
C GLN A 175 52.49 20.47 -13.59
N GLU A 176 51.19 20.69 -13.38
CA GLU A 176 50.68 21.51 -12.29
C GLU A 176 50.09 20.58 -11.22
N ASN A 177 50.67 20.65 -10.02
CA ASN A 177 50.23 19.95 -8.82
C ASN A 177 48.80 20.38 -8.46
N ILE A 178 47.79 19.59 -8.81
CA ILE A 178 46.51 19.67 -8.12
C ILE A 178 46.54 18.71 -6.94
N ASN A 179 46.91 19.26 -5.80
CA ASN A 179 46.58 18.74 -4.48
C ASN A 179 45.10 18.28 -4.47
N LYS A 180 44.86 16.97 -4.39
CA LYS A 180 43.57 16.43 -3.93
C LYS A 180 43.78 15.71 -2.61
N LYS A 181 43.87 16.51 -1.54
CA LYS A 181 43.20 16.14 -0.31
C LYS A 181 41.71 16.03 -0.62
N GLN A 182 41.21 14.81 -0.77
CA GLN A 182 39.87 14.47 -0.29
C GLN A 182 39.96 13.17 0.49
N VAL A 183 40.23 13.33 1.79
CA VAL A 183 39.69 12.44 2.81
C VAL A 183 38.17 12.55 2.70
N GLY A 184 37.58 11.62 1.95
CA GLY A 184 36.15 11.52 1.69
C GLY A 184 35.60 10.23 2.29
N GLN A 185 35.30 10.30 3.59
CA GLN A 185 34.26 9.55 4.33
C GLN A 185 34.00 8.07 3.95
N LYS A 186 34.44 7.17 4.83
CA LYS A 186 33.70 5.95 5.15
C LYS A 186 32.28 6.34 5.60
N LYS A 187 31.25 6.11 4.76
CA LYS A 187 29.90 5.84 5.26
C LYS A 187 29.63 4.36 5.14
N LYS A 188 29.67 3.71 6.31
CA LYS A 188 29.08 2.41 6.58
C LYS A 188 27.61 2.47 6.14
N GLN A 189 27.27 1.92 4.98
CA GLN A 189 25.89 1.50 4.74
C GLN A 189 25.71 0.16 5.45
N GLN A 190 25.32 0.26 6.72
CA GLN A 190 24.60 -0.85 7.33
C GLN A 190 23.26 -0.97 6.60
N GLY A 191 23.01 -2.15 6.04
CA GLY A 191 21.71 -2.50 5.54
C GLY A 191 20.70 -2.50 6.68
N LEU A 192 19.84 -1.50 6.70
CA LEU A 192 18.51 -1.59 7.28
C LEU A 192 17.54 -1.21 6.17
N LYS A 193 16.89 -2.21 5.55
CA LYS A 193 15.87 -1.99 4.53
C LYS A 193 14.60 -1.50 5.21
N VAL A 194 14.41 -0.19 5.21
CA VAL A 194 13.10 0.46 5.37
C VAL A 194 12.66 0.91 3.98
N LEU A 195 11.54 0.39 3.50
CA LEU A 195 10.93 0.79 2.23
C LEU A 195 10.35 2.21 2.39
N ARG A 196 10.91 3.18 1.68
CA ARG A 196 10.37 4.54 1.54
C ARG A 196 9.93 4.74 0.09
N PHE A 197 8.64 5.01 -0.11
CA PHE A 197 8.06 5.41 -1.40
C PHE A 197 8.53 6.81 -1.81
N PRO A 198 8.69 7.11 -3.11
CA PRO A 198 8.94 8.48 -3.56
C PRO A 198 7.61 9.24 -3.66
N PHE A 199 7.38 10.17 -2.73
CA PHE A 199 6.42 11.26 -2.92
C PHE A 199 7.21 12.53 -3.24
N LYS A 200 7.00 13.05 -4.45
CA LYS A 200 7.52 14.35 -4.89
C LYS A 200 6.57 15.41 -4.35
N LEU A 201 7.03 16.23 -3.42
CA LEU A 201 6.33 17.43 -2.96
C LEU A 201 7.30 18.59 -3.13
N ASP A 202 7.20 19.24 -4.30
CA ASP A 202 7.77 20.55 -4.52
C ASP A 202 6.76 21.59 -4.04
N GLY A 203 7.19 22.45 -3.10
CA GLY A 203 6.60 23.76 -2.83
C GLY A 203 5.38 23.78 -1.91
N ILE A 204 5.60 24.15 -0.64
CA ILE A 204 4.94 25.24 0.11
C ILE A 204 5.56 25.21 1.52
N THR A 205 6.65 25.95 1.70
CA THR A 205 7.17 26.33 3.02
C THR A 205 7.38 27.83 3.02
N SER A 206 6.29 28.56 3.25
CA SER A 206 6.29 29.99 3.58
C SER A 206 4.95 30.39 4.20
N ALA A 207 4.52 29.73 5.28
CA ALA A 207 3.36 30.20 6.06
C ALA A 207 3.27 29.57 7.47
N PHE A 208 4.38 29.15 8.08
CA PHE A 208 4.37 28.58 9.44
C PHE A 208 5.50 29.18 10.28
N GLN A 209 5.53 30.51 10.35
CA GLN A 209 6.32 31.22 11.36
C GLN A 209 5.69 32.58 11.65
N LYS A 210 4.42 32.57 12.07
CA LYS A 210 3.71 33.68 12.74
C LYS A 210 2.38 33.12 13.21
N LEU A 211 2.33 32.61 14.45
CA LEU A 211 1.15 32.51 15.34
C LEU A 211 1.52 31.65 16.57
N GLN A 212 2.53 32.10 17.32
CA GLN A 212 2.76 31.64 18.69
C GLN A 212 3.11 32.84 19.58
N SER A 213 2.28 33.88 19.45
CA SER A 213 2.23 35.02 20.37
C SER A 213 0.84 35.66 20.25
N TRP A 214 -0.12 35.12 21.00
CA TRP A 214 -1.25 35.79 21.67
C TRP A 214 -2.35 34.75 21.97
N ALA A 215 -2.75 34.72 23.25
CA ALA A 215 -3.67 33.80 23.94
C ALA A 215 -3.12 32.41 24.28
#